data_AF-A0A7C6LF38-F1
#
_entry.id   AF-A0A7C6LF38-F1
#
_cell.length_a   1.000
_cell.length_b   1.000
_cell.length_c   1.000
_cell.angle_alpha   90.00
_cell.angle_beta   90.00
_cell.angle_gamma   90.00
#
_symmetry.space_group_name_H-M   'P 1'
#
loop_
_entity.id
_entity.type
_entity.pdbx_description
1 polymer ?
#
loop_
_entity_poly.entity_id
_entity_poly.type
_entity_poly.pdbx_seq_one_letter_code
_entity_poly.pdbx_strand_id
1 'polypeptide(L)' 'MSKSLIYAAYGANMNLVQMKRRCRGAEKLGTGVIQGYKLLFKGRAEGRAYATIDRNRGVRFL' A
#
# COMPACT_ATOMS: atom_id res chain seq x y z
N MET A 1 14.98 22.69 7.95
CA MET A 1 14.63 21.36 8.50
C MET A 1 14.11 20.50 7.35
N SER A 2 14.71 19.35 7.07
CA SER A 2 14.21 18.45 6.03
C SER A 2 12.90 17.80 6.49
N LYS A 3 11.89 17.78 5.63
CA LYS A 3 10.59 17.19 5.93
C LYS A 3 10.72 15.67 5.88
N SER A 4 10.48 15.00 7.02
CA SER A 4 10.39 13.54 7.06
C SER A 4 8.99 13.10 6.62
N LEU A 5 8.92 12.21 5.63
CA LEU A 5 7.67 11.67 5.09
C LEU A 5 7.49 10.23 5.54
N ILE A 6 6.34 9.93 6.16
CA ILE A 6 5.96 8.56 6.48
C ILE A 6 5.15 7.99 5.30
N TYR A 7 5.60 6.87 4.75
CA TYR A 7 4.96 6.19 3.64
C TYR A 7 4.42 4.83 4.09
N ALA A 8 3.10 4.65 4.02
CA ALA A 8 2.45 3.37 4.30
C ALA A 8 2.34 2.54 3.02
N ALA A 9 3.10 1.44 2.95
CA ALA A 9 3.02 0.48 1.84
C ALA A 9 1.98 -0.61 2.12
N TYR A 10 1.13 -0.89 1.13
CA TYR A 10 0.08 -1.93 1.20
C TYR A 10 0.05 -2.83 -0.06
N GLY A 11 1.12 -2.78 -0.87
CA GLY A 11 1.25 -3.53 -2.12
C GLY A 11 2.71 -3.88 -2.42
N ALA A 12 3.10 -3.88 -3.69
CA ALA A 12 4.44 -4.31 -4.14
C ALA A 12 5.61 -3.56 -3.47
N ASN A 13 5.39 -2.34 -2.96
CA ASN A 13 6.37 -1.58 -2.19
C ASN A 13 6.63 -2.15 -0.77
N MET A 14 5.98 -3.23 -0.35
CA MET A 14 6.35 -3.95 0.87
C MET A 14 7.62 -4.81 0.68
N ASN A 15 8.05 -5.05 -0.57
CA ASN A 15 9.32 -5.73 -0.83
C ASN A 15 10.51 -4.82 -0.51
N LEU A 16 11.21 -5.13 0.58
CA LEU A 16 12.32 -4.31 1.10
C LEU A 16 13.51 -4.23 0.15
N VAL A 17 13.81 -5.30 -0.60
CA VAL A 17 14.91 -5.30 -1.59
C VAL A 17 14.60 -4.34 -2.73
N GLN A 18 13.38 -4.39 -3.26
CA GLN A 18 12.93 -3.47 -4.30
C GLN A 18 12.89 -2.03 -3.79
N MET A 19 12.41 -1.82 -2.55
CA MET A 19 12.38 -0.49 -1.93
C MET A 19 13.77 0.09 -1.74
N LYS A 20 14.73 -0.67 -1.20
CA LYS A 20 16.11 -0.21 -1.03
C LYS A 20 16.76 0.19 -2.36
N ARG A 21 16.41 -0.51 -3.45
CA ARG A 21 16.85 -0.16 -4.80
C ARG A 21 16.16 1.12 -5.33
N ARG A 22 14.85 1.26 -5.14
CA ARG A 22 14.03 2.38 -5.64
C ARG A 22 14.24 3.68 -4.84
N CYS A 23 14.36 3.58 -3.52
CA CYS A 23 14.43 4.68 -2.56
C CYS A 23 15.53 4.40 -1.54
N ARG A 24 16.78 4.74 -1.87
CA ARG A 24 17.97 4.37 -1.09
C ARG A 24 17.99 4.92 0.34
N GLY A 25 17.37 6.08 0.58
CA GLY A 25 17.29 6.71 1.90
C GLY A 25 16.02 6.37 2.69
N ALA A 26 15.17 5.47 2.18
CA ALA A 26 13.96 5.06 2.90
C ALA A 26 14.29 3.96 3.92
N GLU A 27 13.81 4.13 5.13
CA GLU A 27 13.98 3.17 6.23
C GLU A 27 12.64 2.57 6.63
N LYS A 28 12.64 1.28 7.02
CA LYS A 28 11.44 0.62 7.53
C LYS A 28 11.17 1.10 8.95
N LEU A 29 10.09 1.88 9.12
CA LEU A 29 9.65 2.35 10.44
C LEU A 29 8.97 1.26 11.27
N GLY A 30 8.16 0.38 10.65
CA GLY A 30 7.40 -0.65 11.37
C GLY A 30 6.30 -1.28 10.51
N THR A 31 5.38 -1.98 11.17
CA THR A 31 4.18 -2.59 10.57
C THR A 31 2.94 -2.17 11.34
N GLY A 32 1.81 -2.02 10.66
CA GLY A 32 0.56 -1.61 11.30
C GLY A 32 -0.67 -1.89 10.45
N VAL A 33 -1.84 -1.51 10.97
CA VAL A 33 -3.15 -1.72 10.34
C VAL A 33 -3.74 -0.37 9.94
N ILE A 34 -4.22 -0.26 8.70
CA ILE A 34 -4.99 0.90 8.24
C ILE A 34 -6.47 0.64 8.53
N GLN A 35 -6.94 1.11 9.69
CA GLN A 35 -8.33 0.91 10.13
C GLN A 35 -9.35 1.55 9.19
N GLY A 36 -10.50 0.91 9.01
CA GLY A 36 -11.59 1.44 8.17
C GLY A 36 -11.35 1.35 6.66
N TYR A 37 -10.31 0.63 6.23
CA TYR A 37 -10.04 0.34 4.82
C TYR A 37 -10.02 -1.15 4.55
N LYS A 38 -10.36 -1.53 3.32
CA LYS A 38 -10.22 -2.90 2.80
C LYS A 38 -9.19 -2.90 1.67
N LEU A 39 -8.35 -3.93 1.64
CA LEU A 39 -7.46 -4.19 0.52
C LEU A 39 -8.26 -4.78 -0.64
N LEU A 40 -8.06 -4.24 -1.83
CA LEU A 40 -8.68 -4.68 -3.07
C LEU A 40 -7.59 -4.97 -4.11
N PHE A 41 -7.87 -5.91 -5.01
CA PHE A 41 -7.08 -6.16 -6.20
C PHE A 41 -7.94 -5.82 -7.42
N LYS A 42 -7.52 -4.82 -8.19
CA LYS A 42 -8.21 -4.41 -9.41
C LYS A 42 -7.44 -4.90 -10.63
N GLY A 43 -8.17 -5.47 -11.58
CA GLY A 43 -7.63 -5.80 -12.91
C GLY A 43 -7.39 -4.54 -13.74
N ARG A 44 -6.54 -4.66 -14.74
CA ARG A 44 -6.34 -3.74 -15.86
C ARG A 44 -6.54 -4.50 -17.18
N ALA A 45 -6.85 -3.76 -18.24
CA ALA A 45 -7.13 -4.32 -19.55
C ALA A 45 -5.98 -5.19 -20.11
N GLU A 46 -4.74 -4.93 -19.70
CA GLU A 46 -3.56 -5.65 -20.16
C GLU A 46 -3.29 -6.96 -19.39
N GLY A 47 -4.30 -7.54 -18.72
CA GLY A 47 -4.17 -8.79 -17.96
C GLY A 47 -3.33 -8.66 -16.68
N ARG A 48 -3.14 -7.44 -16.18
CA ARG A 48 -2.39 -7.15 -14.95
C ARG A 48 -3.33 -6.79 -13.82
N ALA A 49 -2.97 -7.12 -12.58
CA ALA A 49 -3.68 -6.68 -11.38
C ALA A 49 -2.81 -5.77 -10.52
N TYR A 50 -3.43 -4.88 -9.77
CA TYR A 50 -2.75 -4.02 -8.79
C TYR A 50 -3.52 -3.94 -7.47
N ALA A 51 -2.76 -3.82 -6.39
CA ALA A 51 -3.29 -3.59 -5.06
C ALA A 51 -3.77 -2.14 -4.91
N THR A 52 -4.92 -1.94 -4.29
CA THR A 52 -5.47 -0.64 -3.90
C THR A 52 -6.27 -0.80 -2.61
N ILE A 53 -6.58 0.30 -1.92
CA ILE A 53 -7.44 0.27 -0.73
C ILE A 53 -8.68 1.12 -0.98
N ASP A 54 -9.80 0.71 -0.41
CA ASP A 54 -11.04 1.48 -0.42
C ASP A 54 -11.60 1.57 1.00
N ARG A 55 -12.41 2.59 1.29
CA ARG A 55 -13.06 2.73 2.59
C ARG A 55 -13.99 1.55 2.80
N ASN A 56 -13.87 0.91 3.95
CA ASN A 56 -14.77 -0.16 4.36
C ASN A 56 -16.11 0.46 4.80
N ARG A 57 -16.98 0.74 3.84
CA ARG A 57 -18.32 1.34 4.09
C ARG A 57 -19.34 0.36 4.68
N GLY A 58 -18.95 -0.88 5.01
CA GLY A 58 -19.89 -1.93 5.41
C GLY A 58 -20.80 -2.29 4.25
N VAL A 59 -20.40 -3.24 3.42
CA VAL A 59 -21.27 -3.74 2.35
C VAL A 59 -22.42 -4.52 2.99
N ARG A 60 -23.63 -3.94 2.98
CA ARG A 60 -24.86 -4.65 3.29
C ARG A 60 -25.28 -5.37 2.01
N PHE A 61 -25.13 -6.68 1.98
CA PHE A 61 -25.75 -7.50 0.95
C PHE A 61 -27.26 -7.52 1.25
N LEU A 62 -28.07 -7.09 0.29
CA LEU A 62 -29.52 -7.32 0.28
C LEU A 62 -29.79 -8.74 -0.23
#